data_AF-T0TGQ9-F1
#
_entry.id   AF-T0TGQ9-F1
#
_cell.length_a   1.000
_cell.length_b   1.000
_cell.length_c   1.000
_cell.angle_alpha   90.00
_cell.angle_beta   90.00
_cell.angle_gamma   90.00
#
_symmetry.space_group_name_H-M   'P 1'
#
loop_
_entity.id
_entity.type
_entity.pdbx_description
1 polymer ?
#
loop_
_entity_poly.entity_id
_entity_poly.type
_entity_poly.pdbx_seq_one_letter_code
_entity_poly.pdbx_strand_id
1 'polypeptide(L)'
;MAKETLVLLYGGRSAEREVSVLSAESVMRAINYDKFFVKTYFITKSGDFIKTQEFSSKPADDEKLMTNDTIVESQKLNQVIFMKKEQLFSLFFTVQWEKMVLFKVS
;
A
#
# COMPACT_ATOMS: atom_id res chain seq x y z
N MET A 1 11.47 -12.49 14.62
CA MET A 1 11.15 -12.48 13.17
C MET A 1 10.66 -11.08 12.84
N ALA A 2 11.20 -10.43 11.81
CA ALA A 2 10.70 -9.12 11.38
C ALA A 2 9.36 -9.30 10.66
N LYS A 3 8.39 -8.41 10.90
CA LYS A 3 7.09 -8.42 10.20
C LYS A 3 7.30 -8.01 8.74
N GLU A 4 6.60 -8.67 7.83
CA GLU A 4 6.59 -8.29 6.41
C GLU A 4 5.75 -7.03 6.21
N THR A 5 6.18 -6.13 5.32
CA THR A 5 5.39 -4.91 5.03
C THR A 5 4.39 -5.21 3.92
N LEU A 6 3.10 -5.13 4.24
CA LEU A 6 2.01 -5.25 3.27
C LEU A 6 1.50 -3.86 2.90
N VAL A 7 1.43 -3.58 1.60
CA VAL A 7 0.93 -2.30 1.08
C VAL A 7 -0.49 -2.50 0.56
N LEU A 8 -1.45 -1.78 1.12
CA LEU A 8 -2.86 -1.84 0.73
C LEU A 8 -3.23 -0.58 -0.07
N LEU A 9 -3.49 -0.77 -1.37
CA LEU A 9 -3.89 0.29 -2.29
C LEU A 9 -5.40 0.21 -2.52
N TYR A 10 -6.11 1.33 -2.42
CA TYR A 10 -7.57 1.35 -2.57
C TYR A 10 -8.11 2.70 -3.09
N GLY A 11 -9.32 2.68 -3.64
CA GLY A 11 -9.97 3.84 -4.25
C GLY A 11 -9.82 3.85 -5.78
N GLY A 12 -9.29 4.93 -6.32
CA GLY A 12 -8.98 5.10 -7.74
C GLY A 12 -9.97 5.98 -8.52
N ARG A 13 -9.66 6.14 -9.81
CA ARG A 13 -10.43 7.00 -10.75
C ARG A 13 -11.74 6.35 -11.22
N SER A 14 -11.92 5.06 -10.96
CA SER A 14 -13.06 4.26 -11.41
C SER A 14 -14.39 4.68 -10.75
N ALA A 15 -15.49 4.29 -11.37
CA ALA A 15 -16.82 4.30 -10.76
C ALA A 15 -16.92 3.27 -9.61
N GLU A 16 -16.12 2.19 -9.67
CA GLU A 16 -16.05 1.12 -8.66
C GLU A 16 -15.25 1.51 -7.40
N ARG A 17 -14.90 2.79 -7.24
CA ARG A 17 -14.03 3.24 -6.13
C ARG A 17 -14.60 2.87 -4.75
N GLU A 18 -15.92 2.92 -4.59
CA GLU A 18 -16.59 2.61 -3.32
C GLU A 18 -16.44 1.12 -3.00
N VAL A 19 -16.53 0.27 -4.03
CA VAL A 19 -16.27 -1.18 -3.90
C VAL A 19 -14.81 -1.44 -3.55
N SER A 20 -13.87 -0.69 -4.11
CA SER A 20 -12.45 -0.78 -3.75
C SER A 20 -12.19 -0.40 -2.29
N VAL A 21 -12.83 0.66 -1.77
CA VAL A 21 -12.73 1.05 -0.35
C VAL A 21 -13.27 -0.06 0.56
N LEU A 22 -14.46 -0.58 0.27
CA LEU A 22 -15.08 -1.66 1.06
C LEU A 22 -14.24 -2.95 1.04
N SER A 23 -13.66 -3.29 -0.11
CA SER A 23 -12.78 -4.45 -0.25
C SER A 23 -11.52 -4.28 0.60
N ALA A 24 -10.94 -3.07 0.61
CA ALA A 24 -9.77 -2.77 1.42
C ALA A 24 -10.06 -2.81 2.92
N GLU A 25 -11.24 -2.33 3.36
CA GLU A 25 -11.67 -2.46 4.75
C GLU A 25 -11.82 -3.93 5.17
N SER A 26 -12.38 -4.77 4.30
CA SER A 26 -12.52 -6.21 4.56
C SER A 26 -11.14 -6.88 4.66
N VAL A 27 -10.22 -6.57 3.74
CA VAL A 27 -8.85 -7.10 3.75
C VAL A 27 -8.10 -6.65 5.01
N MET A 28 -8.18 -5.36 5.37
CA MET A 28 -7.60 -4.80 6.59
C MET A 28 -8.02 -5.59 7.84
N ARG A 29 -9.30 -5.96 7.96
CA ARG A 29 -9.82 -6.72 9.11
C ARG A 29 -9.39 -8.19 9.10
N ALA A 30 -9.12 -8.76 7.92
CA ALA A 30 -8.76 -10.16 7.73
C ALA A 30 -7.23 -10.42 7.79
N ILE A 31 -6.40 -9.36 7.76
CA ILE A 31 -4.94 -9.50 7.81
C ILE A 31 -4.45 -10.01 9.17
N ASN A 32 -3.46 -10.90 9.12
CA ASN A 32 -2.72 -11.34 10.30
C ASN A 32 -1.60 -10.34 10.66
N TYR A 33 -1.85 -9.49 11.64
CA TYR A 33 -0.92 -8.45 12.10
C TYR A 33 0.29 -8.97 12.88
N ASP A 34 0.33 -10.25 13.26
CA ASP A 34 1.54 -10.84 13.84
C ASP A 34 2.62 -11.05 12.78
N LYS A 35 2.20 -11.25 11.52
CA LYS A 35 3.08 -11.48 10.38
C LYS A 35 3.29 -10.22 9.54
N PHE A 36 2.27 -9.36 9.45
CA PHE A 36 2.28 -8.21 8.54
C PHE A 36 2.20 -6.87 9.24
N PHE A 37 2.93 -5.89 8.71
CA PHE A 37 2.81 -4.47 8.98
C PHE A 37 2.11 -3.81 7.79
N VAL A 38 0.93 -3.23 7.98
CA VAL A 38 0.08 -2.77 6.89
C VAL A 38 0.27 -1.27 6.67
N LYS A 39 0.59 -0.87 5.45
CA LYS A 39 0.63 0.54 5.02
C LYS A 39 -0.50 0.78 4.04
N THR A 40 -1.36 1.75 4.35
CA THR A 40 -2.51 2.05 3.50
C THR A 40 -2.25 3.27 2.63
N TYR A 41 -2.66 3.20 1.37
CA TYR A 41 -2.58 4.32 0.44
C TYR A 41 -3.88 4.45 -0.34
N PHE A 42 -4.43 5.65 -0.29
CA PHE A 42 -5.66 5.99 -0.99
C PHE A 42 -5.34 6.65 -2.32
N ILE A 43 -6.01 6.21 -3.38
CA ILE A 43 -5.90 6.81 -4.71
C ILE A 43 -7.14 7.67 -4.94
N THR A 44 -6.97 8.98 -5.13
CA THR A 44 -8.08 9.90 -5.36
C THR A 44 -8.69 9.71 -6.75
N LYS A 45 -9.87 10.32 -6.97
CA LYS A 45 -10.51 10.36 -8.31
C LYS A 45 -9.64 11.07 -9.36
N SER A 46 -8.76 11.97 -8.93
CA SER A 46 -7.79 12.66 -9.79
C SER A 46 -6.56 11.82 -10.11
N GLY A 47 -6.40 10.65 -9.47
CA GLY A 47 -5.24 9.77 -9.61
C GLY A 47 -4.10 10.12 -8.67
N ASP A 48 -4.33 10.94 -7.65
CA ASP A 48 -3.31 11.27 -6.65
C ASP A 48 -3.19 10.17 -5.61
N PHE A 49 -1.95 9.84 -5.25
CA PHE A 49 -1.67 8.92 -4.15
C PHE A 49 -1.58 9.71 -2.84
N ILE A 50 -2.38 9.30 -1.87
CA ILE A 50 -2.39 9.84 -0.52
C ILE A 50 -1.93 8.73 0.41
N LYS A 51 -0.82 8.98 1.12
CA LYS A 51 -0.40 8.06 2.17
C LYS A 51 -1.29 8.28 3.38
N THR A 52 -1.95 7.21 3.80
CA THR A 52 -2.87 7.25 4.92
C THR A 52 -2.22 6.55 6.12
N GLN A 53 -3.04 6.01 7.00
CA GLN A 53 -2.66 5.31 8.21
C GLN A 53 -1.80 4.06 7.98
N GLU A 54 -0.93 3.77 8.94
CA GLU A 54 -0.16 2.53 9.01
C GLU A 54 -0.60 1.75 10.24
N PHE A 55 -0.72 0.43 10.09
CA PHE A 55 -1.25 -0.46 11.12
C PHE A 55 -0.22 -1.53 11.47
N SER A 56 0.20 -1.51 12.73
CA SER A 56 1.03 -2.57 13.34
C SER A 56 0.22 -3.67 14.03
N SER A 57 -1.06 -3.41 14.27
CA SER A 57 -2.01 -4.25 15.00
C SER A 57 -3.41 -4.12 14.38
N LYS A 58 -4.29 -5.08 14.70
CA LYS A 58 -5.65 -5.06 14.19
C LYS A 58 -6.36 -3.77 14.64
N PRO A 59 -6.86 -2.97 13.68
CA PRO A 59 -7.61 -1.76 13.98
C PRO A 59 -8.97 -2.08 14.60
N ALA A 60 -9.58 -1.09 15.24
CA ALA A 60 -10.89 -1.26 15.88
C ALA A 60 -11.99 -1.44 14.82
N ASP A 61 -13.11 -2.09 15.17
CA ASP A 61 -14.19 -2.40 14.20
C ASP A 61 -14.91 -1.15 13.67
N ASP A 62 -14.80 -0.03 14.38
CA ASP A 62 -15.30 1.29 14.00
C ASP A 62 -14.29 2.10 13.17
N GLU A 63 -13.05 1.62 13.02
CA GLU A 63 -12.01 2.29 12.26
C GLU A 63 -12.28 2.14 10.75
N LYS A 64 -12.51 3.29 10.11
CA LYS A 64 -12.81 3.38 8.67
C LYS A 64 -11.59 3.89 7.90
N LEU A 65 -11.44 3.41 6.68
CA LEU A 65 -10.42 3.90 5.78
C LEU A 65 -10.79 5.31 5.26
N MET A 66 -9.76 6.09 4.89
CA MET A 66 -9.98 7.43 4.32
C MET A 66 -10.73 7.35 2.99
N THR A 67 -11.69 8.24 2.79
CA THR A 67 -12.45 8.40 1.54
C THR A 67 -12.18 9.78 0.93
N ASN A 68 -12.74 10.05 -0.26
CA ASN A 68 -12.57 11.36 -0.91
C ASN A 68 -13.12 12.52 -0.04
N ASP A 69 -14.09 12.25 0.83
CA ASP A 69 -14.72 13.27 1.68
C ASP A 69 -13.85 13.67 2.88
N THR A 70 -12.87 12.83 3.24
CA THR A 70 -11.95 13.05 4.36
C THR A 70 -10.53 13.33 3.88
N ILE A 71 -10.34 13.73 2.61
CA ILE A 71 -9.01 14.03 2.07
C ILE A 71 -8.37 15.16 2.86
N VAL A 72 -7.26 14.84 3.53
CA VAL A 72 -6.36 15.83 4.11
C VAL A 72 -5.31 16.17 3.05
N GLU A 73 -5.45 17.32 2.39
CA GLU A 73 -4.56 17.75 1.30
C GLU A 73 -3.08 17.85 1.71
N SER A 74 -2.78 17.97 3.00
CA SER A 74 -1.42 18.01 3.54
C SER A 74 -0.66 16.67 3.43
N GLN A 75 -1.35 15.55 3.20
CA GLN A 75 -0.75 14.22 3.04
C GLN A 75 -0.54 13.79 1.59
N LYS A 76 -0.72 14.71 0.65
CA LYS A 76 -0.55 14.45 -0.78
C LYS A 76 0.90 14.07 -1.07
N LEU A 77 1.12 12.82 -1.47
CA LEU A 77 2.44 12.40 -1.94
C LEU A 77 2.67 12.92 -3.35
N ASN A 78 3.89 13.43 -3.58
CA ASN A 78 4.31 13.71 -4.94
C ASN A 78 4.46 12.38 -5.70
N GLN A 79 3.55 12.13 -6.64
CA GLN A 79 3.43 10.85 -7.37
C GLN A 79 4.75 10.40 -7.99
N VAL A 80 5.56 11.34 -8.49
CA VAL A 80 6.87 11.06 -9.09
C VAL A 80 7.85 10.49 -8.06
N ILE A 81 7.80 10.94 -6.81
CA ILE A 81 8.68 10.48 -5.74
C ILE A 81 8.24 9.10 -5.24
N PHE A 82 6.93 8.86 -5.13
CA PHE A 82 6.38 7.57 -4.75
C PHE A 82 6.72 6.48 -5.79
N MET A 83 6.43 6.76 -7.06
CA MET A 83 6.73 5.85 -8.17
C MET A 83 8.23 5.62 -8.36
N LYS A 84 9.08 6.64 -8.15
CA LYS A 84 10.55 6.45 -8.15
C LYS A 84 11.04 5.58 -6.99
N LYS A 85 10.46 5.71 -5.79
CA LYS A 85 10.86 4.87 -4.65
C LYS A 85 10.48 3.40 -4.84
N GLU A 86 9.32 3.13 -5.43
CA GLU A 86 8.88 1.78 -5.82
C GLU A 86 9.70 1.20 -6.98
N GLN A 87 10.01 2.00 -8.03
CA GLN A 87 10.92 1.55 -9.10
C GLN A 87 12.33 1.24 -8.61
N LEU A 88 12.85 2.01 -7.65
CA LEU A 88 14.14 1.70 -7.03
C LEU A 88 14.08 0.38 -6.25
N PHE A 89 12.96 0.07 -5.59
CA PHE A 89 12.76 -1.21 -4.90
C PHE A 89 12.64 -2.39 -5.88
N SER A 90 11.89 -2.22 -6.98
CA SER A 90 11.76 -3.23 -8.05
C SER A 90 13.09 -3.46 -8.80
N LEU A 91 13.82 -2.38 -9.13
CA LEU A 91 15.12 -2.49 -9.80
C LEU A 91 16.15 -3.16 -8.87
N PHE A 92 16.11 -2.86 -7.57
CA PHE A 92 16.96 -3.53 -6.58
C PHE A 92 16.65 -5.03 -6.52
N PHE A 93 15.37 -5.43 -6.57
CA PHE A 93 14.96 -6.83 -6.57
C PHE A 93 15.40 -7.59 -7.83
N THR A 94 15.25 -6.98 -9.01
CA THR A 94 15.71 -7.56 -10.29
C THR A 94 17.22 -7.76 -10.31
N VAL A 95 18.00 -6.76 -9.87
CA VAL A 95 19.47 -6.82 -9.84
C VAL A 95 19.98 -7.85 -8.83
N GLN A 96 19.29 -8.03 -7.70
CA GLN A 96 19.65 -9.05 -6.71
C GLN A 96 19.29 -10.47 -7.18
N TRP A 97 18.20 -10.63 -7.93
CA TRP A 97 17.75 -11.90 -8.48
C TRP A 97 18.66 -12.43 -9.58
N GLU A 98 19.13 -11.59 -10.51
CA GLU A 98 20.10 -12.01 -11.54
C GLU A 98 21.41 -12.50 -10.91
N LYS A 99 21.91 -11.82 -9.87
CA LYS A 99 23.12 -12.25 -9.14
C LYS A 99 22.91 -13.58 -8.40
N MET A 100 21.70 -13.86 -7.91
CA MET A 100 21.39 -15.10 -7.20
C MET A 100 21.15 -16.29 -8.16
N VAL A 101 20.62 -16.04 -9.36
CA VAL A 101 20.47 -17.07 -10.41
C VAL A 101 21.82 -17.47 -11.00
N LEU A 102 22.74 -16.52 -11.19
CA LEU A 102 24.09 -16.80 -11.70
C LEU A 102 24.96 -17.60 -10.71
N PHE A 103 24.72 -17.49 -9.41
CA PHE A 103 25.48 -18.24 -8.38
C PHE A 103 25.04 -19.71 -8.24
N LYS A 104 23.99 -20.14 -8.93
CA LYS A 104 23.46 -21.51 -8.87
C LYS A 104 23.76 -22.35 -10.13
N VAL A 105 24.53 -21.80 -11.07
CA VAL A 105 24.95 -22.43 -12.34
C VAL A 105 26.49 -22.47 -12.45
N SER A 106 27.21 -22.56 -11.33
CA SER A 106 28.64 -22.86 -11.29
C SER A 106 28.94 -23.88 -10.21
#